data_AF-A0A938S692-F1
#
_entry.id   AF-A0A938S692-F1
#
_cell.length_a   1.000
_cell.length_b   1.000
_cell.length_c   1.000
_cell.angle_alpha   90.00
_cell.angle_beta   90.00
_cell.angle_gamma   90.00
#
_symmetry.space_group_name_H-M   'P 1'
#
loop_
_entity.id
_entity.type
_entity.pdbx_description
1 polymer ?
#
loop_
_entity_poly.entity_id
_entity_poly.type
_entity_poly.pdbx_seq_one_letter_code
_entity_poly.pdbx_strand_id
1 'polypeptide(L)'
;MTGLVRPGIAFWPMAQQYRHIIAGNPENLICNHNLFDVAPHRLSALEARSLVAILNSTLIGLFKTFYGRYAGTEGNLKTEVVDVNLLEVPDPRGISTDRAKRLADALDRMSRREVGRLVEEQLMDCHTPDRARRIAAGPLVLSDELQQRDRQDLDDAVFELLGVSDPKERDELIGRLYEATARHFREIRVVEIEKMQQRAKSNSRRFSVPDLAADIWDAAGLEDATPLGEWVGQYRDSNVLVDIPEERPAVLSPSPMFDPDTVYFGKSPKTHVDCPSHAQAELIVRLANLGVSGKVKLPADTAPCFKLLDRVNVRMEKALARFRELAESRTGDERVRQQLAEVLLRWFVQGREAPKPTAG
;
A
#
# COMPACT_ATOMS: atom_id res chain seq x y z
N MET A 1 20.89 16.13 -28.79
CA MET A 1 19.42 16.22 -28.94
C MET A 1 19.00 15.05 -29.78
N THR A 2 18.25 14.11 -29.21
CA THR A 2 17.89 12.86 -29.88
C THR A 2 17.05 13.19 -31.10
N GLY A 3 17.61 13.03 -32.30
CA GLY A 3 16.88 13.02 -33.55
C GLY A 3 15.94 11.83 -33.56
N LEU A 4 14.82 11.97 -32.86
CA LEU A 4 13.72 11.03 -32.82
C LEU A 4 12.55 11.65 -33.58
N VAL A 5 11.82 10.96 -34.44
CA VAL A 5 11.96 9.70 -35.20
C VAL A 5 10.56 9.58 -35.80
N ARG A 6 10.40 8.99 -36.99
CA ARG A 6 9.09 8.87 -37.65
C ARG A 6 8.01 8.40 -36.65
N PRO A 7 6.97 9.20 -36.38
CA PRO A 7 5.92 8.85 -35.43
C PRO A 7 5.24 7.52 -35.78
N GLY A 8 4.76 6.81 -34.77
CA GLY A 8 4.02 5.57 -34.95
C GLY A 8 2.68 5.79 -35.65
N ILE A 9 2.08 4.71 -36.17
CA ILE A 9 0.75 4.75 -36.81
C ILE A 9 -0.39 4.75 -35.80
N ALA A 10 -0.12 4.41 -34.55
CA ALA A 10 -1.07 4.31 -33.46
C ALA A 10 -0.37 4.39 -32.11
N PHE A 11 -1.15 4.62 -31.05
CA PHE A 11 -0.68 4.70 -29.68
C PHE A 11 -1.24 3.56 -28.83
N TRP A 12 -0.33 2.84 -28.19
CA TRP A 12 -0.67 1.84 -27.18
C TRP A 12 -0.67 2.48 -25.78
N PRO A 13 -1.79 2.49 -25.04
CA PRO A 13 -1.82 3.02 -23.69
C PRO A 13 -1.09 2.11 -22.71
N MET A 14 -0.15 2.69 -21.95
CA MET A 14 0.61 1.98 -20.91
C MET A 14 -0.29 1.41 -19.81
N ALA A 15 -1.29 2.17 -19.37
CA ALA A 15 -2.22 1.79 -18.31
C ALA A 15 -3.65 1.75 -18.85
N GLN A 16 -4.34 0.65 -18.57
CA GLN A 16 -5.70 0.37 -19.04
C GLN A 16 -6.44 -0.40 -17.95
N GLN A 17 -7.75 -0.22 -17.83
CA GLN A 17 -8.57 -0.99 -16.88
C GLN A 17 -9.68 -1.71 -17.65
N TYR A 18 -10.87 -1.09 -17.73
CA TYR A 18 -12.04 -1.71 -18.36
C TYR A 18 -12.26 -1.35 -19.82
N ARG A 19 -11.55 -0.35 -20.35
CA ARG A 19 -11.65 0.04 -21.77
C ARG A 19 -10.44 -0.51 -22.54
N HIS A 20 -10.67 -0.84 -23.80
CA HIS A 20 -9.60 -1.19 -24.73
C HIS A 20 -9.71 -0.30 -25.96
N ILE A 21 -8.75 0.62 -26.09
CA ILE A 21 -8.73 1.64 -27.15
C ILE A 21 -7.28 1.80 -27.58
N ILE A 22 -7.03 1.56 -28.87
CA ILE A 22 -5.75 1.85 -29.52
C ILE A 22 -5.99 2.98 -30.51
N ALA A 23 -5.53 4.18 -30.15
CA ALA A 23 -5.79 5.37 -30.94
C ALA A 23 -4.91 5.40 -32.19
N GLY A 24 -5.52 5.54 -33.38
CA GLY A 24 -4.76 5.80 -34.60
C GLY A 24 -4.07 7.16 -34.55
N ASN A 25 -2.93 7.30 -35.24
CA ASN A 25 -2.13 8.53 -35.28
C ASN A 25 -2.01 9.08 -36.72
N PRO A 26 -3.12 9.48 -37.37
CA PRO A 26 -3.09 9.98 -38.75
C PRO A 26 -2.32 11.30 -38.89
N GLU A 27 -2.22 12.08 -37.81
CA GLU A 27 -1.57 13.40 -37.79
C GLU A 27 -0.07 13.33 -37.46
N ASN A 28 0.50 12.14 -37.25
CA ASN A 28 1.91 11.95 -36.87
C ASN A 28 2.30 12.72 -35.60
N LEU A 29 1.43 12.68 -34.59
CA LEU A 29 1.68 13.30 -33.29
C LEU A 29 2.75 12.51 -32.52
N ILE A 30 3.43 13.20 -31.61
CA ILE A 30 4.40 12.62 -30.68
C ILE A 30 3.69 12.34 -29.36
N CYS A 31 3.91 11.15 -28.79
CA CYS A 31 3.31 10.76 -27.53
C CYS A 31 4.28 10.92 -26.34
N ASN A 32 3.73 10.96 -25.13
CA ASN A 32 4.51 10.97 -23.89
C ASN A 32 4.69 9.54 -23.34
N HIS A 33 5.36 9.38 -22.20
CA HIS A 33 5.65 8.06 -21.62
C HIS A 33 4.44 7.19 -21.25
N ASN A 34 3.22 7.74 -21.19
CA ASN A 34 2.00 6.97 -20.89
C ASN A 34 1.40 6.29 -22.13
N LEU A 35 1.96 6.57 -23.31
CA LEU A 35 1.56 6.03 -24.59
C LEU A 35 2.82 5.55 -25.32
N PHE A 36 2.76 4.37 -25.94
CA PHE A 36 3.84 3.86 -26.76
C PHE A 36 3.51 3.97 -28.24
N ASP A 37 4.48 4.43 -29.03
CA ASP A 37 4.39 4.45 -30.49
C ASP A 37 4.36 3.02 -31.05
N VAL A 38 3.35 2.73 -31.87
CA VAL A 38 3.28 1.49 -32.66
C VAL A 38 3.86 1.77 -34.05
N ALA A 39 5.05 1.24 -34.33
CA ALA A 39 5.78 1.49 -35.58
C ALA A 39 5.98 0.21 -36.41
N PRO A 40 5.16 -0.03 -37.45
CA PRO A 40 5.31 -1.21 -38.31
C PRO A 40 6.39 -0.97 -39.38
N HIS A 41 7.62 -1.44 -39.13
CA HIS A 41 8.74 -1.22 -40.05
C HIS A 41 8.70 -2.04 -41.35
N ARG A 42 7.77 -3.00 -41.48
CA ARG A 42 7.72 -3.96 -42.60
C ARG A 42 6.33 -4.17 -43.19
N LEU A 43 5.39 -3.27 -42.91
CA LEU A 43 4.03 -3.35 -43.45
C LEU A 43 3.83 -2.30 -44.54
N SER A 44 3.10 -2.67 -45.58
CA SER A 44 2.52 -1.72 -46.53
C SER A 44 1.50 -0.81 -45.84
N ALA A 45 1.14 0.29 -46.49
CA ALA A 45 0.15 1.23 -45.93
C ALA A 45 -1.22 0.57 -45.67
N LEU A 46 -1.61 -0.43 -46.48
CA LEU A 46 -2.86 -1.16 -46.27
C LEU A 46 -2.77 -2.03 -45.02
N GLU A 47 -1.73 -2.86 -44.92
CA GLU A 47 -1.48 -3.76 -43.79
C GLU A 47 -1.30 -2.99 -42.48
N ALA A 48 -0.62 -1.84 -42.52
CA ALA A 48 -0.45 -0.95 -41.37
C ALA A 48 -1.78 -0.40 -40.86
N ARG A 49 -2.71 0.00 -41.74
CA ARG A 49 -4.06 0.43 -41.32
C ARG A 49 -4.89 -0.73 -40.78
N SER A 50 -4.79 -1.91 -41.39
CA SER A 50 -5.44 -3.11 -40.88
C SER A 50 -4.93 -3.49 -39.49
N LEU A 51 -3.64 -3.30 -39.21
CA LEU A 51 -3.07 -3.51 -37.88
C LEU A 51 -3.77 -2.65 -36.82
N VAL A 52 -4.08 -1.37 -37.09
CA VAL A 52 -4.79 -0.51 -36.13
C VAL A 52 -6.17 -1.07 -35.78
N ALA A 53 -6.90 -1.60 -36.76
CA ALA A 53 -8.19 -2.25 -36.54
C ALA A 53 -8.05 -3.55 -35.74
N ILE A 54 -7.10 -4.41 -36.09
CA ILE A 54 -6.78 -5.66 -35.37
C ILE A 54 -6.43 -5.36 -33.91
N LEU A 55 -5.60 -4.33 -33.67
CA LEU A 55 -5.19 -3.91 -32.33
C LEU A 55 -6.35 -3.39 -31.48
N ASN A 56 -7.47 -2.99 -32.08
CA ASN A 56 -8.68 -2.66 -31.34
C ASN A 56 -9.61 -3.87 -31.16
N SER A 57 -9.30 -5.07 -31.64
CA SER A 57 -10.14 -6.28 -31.51
C SER A 57 -10.40 -6.68 -30.05
N THR A 58 -11.53 -7.34 -29.76
CA THR A 58 -11.80 -7.91 -28.42
C THR A 58 -10.77 -9.00 -28.11
N LEU A 59 -10.25 -9.67 -29.14
CA LEU A 59 -9.16 -10.63 -29.02
C LEU A 59 -7.92 -9.98 -28.38
N ILE A 60 -7.47 -8.84 -28.89
CA ILE A 60 -6.35 -8.09 -28.29
C ILE A 60 -6.73 -7.51 -26.92
N GLY A 61 -7.97 -7.04 -26.77
CA GLY A 61 -8.52 -6.56 -25.51
C GLY A 61 -8.49 -7.61 -24.39
N LEU A 62 -8.67 -8.88 -24.72
CA LEU A 62 -8.50 -10.01 -23.82
C LEU A 62 -7.03 -10.41 -23.70
N PHE A 63 -6.31 -10.55 -24.82
CA PHE A 63 -4.96 -11.10 -24.83
C PHE A 63 -3.97 -10.29 -23.99
N LYS A 64 -4.12 -8.96 -23.97
CA LYS A 64 -3.30 -8.08 -23.13
C LYS A 64 -3.29 -8.49 -21.65
N THR A 65 -4.35 -9.13 -21.15
CA THR A 65 -4.48 -9.49 -19.73
C THR A 65 -3.60 -10.67 -19.34
N PHE A 66 -3.14 -11.48 -20.30
CA PHE A 66 -2.18 -12.57 -20.05
C PHE A 66 -0.74 -12.09 -19.90
N TYR A 67 -0.41 -10.93 -20.46
CA TYR A 67 0.97 -10.40 -20.51
C TYR A 67 1.17 -9.17 -19.62
N GLY A 68 0.12 -8.37 -19.41
CA GLY A 68 0.19 -7.18 -18.60
C GLY A 68 0.32 -7.46 -17.10
N ARG A 69 0.85 -6.47 -16.38
CA ARG A 69 1.03 -6.48 -14.93
C ARG A 69 -0.08 -5.72 -14.24
N TYR A 70 -0.79 -6.39 -13.33
CA TYR A 70 -1.77 -5.71 -12.51
C TYR A 70 -1.09 -4.80 -11.49
N ALA A 71 -1.45 -3.52 -11.53
CA ALA A 71 -1.07 -2.54 -10.53
C ALA A 71 -2.06 -2.60 -9.35
N GLY A 72 -1.69 -3.37 -8.32
CA GLY A 72 -2.55 -3.62 -7.16
C GLY A 72 -3.69 -4.59 -7.46
N THR A 73 -4.76 -4.52 -6.68
CA THR A 73 -5.90 -5.47 -6.73
C THR A 73 -7.16 -4.89 -7.39
N GLU A 74 -7.04 -3.78 -8.11
CA GLU A 74 -8.16 -2.99 -8.63
C GLU A 74 -8.33 -3.09 -10.15
N GLY A 75 -7.74 -4.11 -10.77
CA GLY A 75 -7.92 -4.34 -12.20
C GLY A 75 -7.19 -3.37 -13.14
N ASN A 76 -6.44 -2.40 -12.59
CA ASN A 76 -5.59 -1.54 -13.40
C ASN A 76 -4.43 -2.36 -13.97
N LEU A 77 -4.41 -2.53 -15.28
CA LEU A 77 -3.43 -3.30 -16.01
C LEU A 77 -2.40 -2.35 -16.61
N LYS A 78 -1.13 -2.61 -16.33
CA LYS A 78 0.00 -1.94 -16.98
C LYS A 78 0.69 -2.89 -17.94
N THR A 79 0.90 -2.43 -19.17
CA THR A 79 1.66 -3.13 -20.19
C THR A 79 2.80 -2.21 -20.62
N GLU A 80 4.03 -2.52 -20.23
CA GLU A 80 5.22 -1.82 -20.72
C GLU A 80 5.59 -2.34 -22.13
N VAL A 81 6.55 -1.68 -22.78
CA VAL A 81 7.05 -2.10 -24.12
C VAL A 81 7.42 -3.58 -24.17
N VAL A 82 8.05 -4.12 -23.11
CA VAL A 82 8.42 -5.55 -23.04
C VAL A 82 7.20 -6.47 -23.04
N ASP A 83 6.09 -6.06 -22.41
CA ASP A 83 4.86 -6.84 -22.34
C ASP A 83 4.12 -6.78 -23.68
N VAL A 84 4.07 -5.58 -24.29
CA VAL A 84 3.43 -5.34 -25.59
C VAL A 84 4.12 -6.13 -26.71
N ASN A 85 5.46 -6.26 -26.66
CA ASN A 85 6.22 -7.05 -27.63
C ASN A 85 5.97 -8.57 -27.54
N LEU A 86 5.40 -9.05 -26.42
CA LEU A 86 5.03 -10.47 -26.26
C LEU A 86 3.61 -10.77 -26.76
N LEU A 87 2.81 -9.74 -27.07
CA LEU A 87 1.43 -9.94 -27.49
C LEU A 87 1.35 -10.71 -28.80
N GLU A 88 0.53 -11.75 -28.80
CA GLU A 88 0.15 -12.47 -30.00
C GLU A 88 -0.89 -11.64 -30.77
N VAL A 89 -0.47 -11.05 -31.89
CA VAL A 89 -1.32 -10.20 -32.72
C VAL A 89 -1.58 -10.89 -34.07
N PRO A 90 -2.85 -10.98 -34.52
CA PRO A 90 -3.16 -11.45 -35.86
C PRO A 90 -2.34 -10.71 -36.93
N ASP A 91 -1.67 -11.47 -37.78
CA ASP A 91 -0.74 -10.92 -38.77
C ASP A 91 -1.49 -10.29 -39.95
N PRO A 92 -1.36 -8.97 -40.20
CA PRO A 92 -2.04 -8.33 -41.31
C PRO A 92 -1.38 -8.60 -42.67
N ARG A 93 -0.21 -9.24 -42.72
CA ARG A 93 0.56 -9.39 -43.97
C ARG A 93 -0.20 -10.18 -45.03
N GLY A 94 -0.24 -9.65 -46.25
CA GLY A 94 -0.93 -10.27 -47.39
C GLY A 94 -2.45 -10.17 -47.34
N ILE A 95 -3.02 -9.34 -46.47
CA ILE A 95 -4.47 -9.11 -46.40
C ILE A 95 -5.03 -8.61 -47.74
N SER A 96 -6.18 -9.15 -48.15
CA SER A 96 -6.88 -8.68 -49.34
C SER A 96 -7.51 -7.30 -49.13
N THR A 97 -7.72 -6.55 -50.22
CA THR A 97 -8.37 -5.24 -50.17
C THR A 97 -9.76 -5.29 -49.54
N ASP A 98 -10.51 -6.36 -49.80
CA ASP A 98 -11.88 -6.52 -49.30
C ASP A 98 -11.89 -6.74 -47.78
N ARG A 99 -11.01 -7.62 -47.27
CA ARG A 99 -10.87 -7.86 -45.82
C ARG A 99 -10.34 -6.63 -45.09
N ALA A 100 -9.34 -5.96 -45.67
CA ALA A 100 -8.82 -4.72 -45.11
C ALA A 100 -9.90 -3.62 -45.03
N LYS A 101 -10.77 -3.53 -46.04
CA LYS A 101 -11.92 -2.63 -46.05
C LYS A 101 -12.92 -3.00 -44.95
N ARG A 102 -13.27 -4.28 -44.77
CA ARG A 102 -14.17 -4.71 -43.69
C ARG A 102 -13.66 -4.30 -42.30
N LEU A 103 -12.37 -4.52 -42.03
CA LEU A 103 -11.72 -4.10 -40.78
C LEU A 103 -11.77 -2.58 -40.59
N ALA A 104 -11.44 -1.82 -41.65
CA ALA A 104 -11.44 -0.36 -41.60
C ALA A 104 -12.85 0.21 -41.38
N ASP A 105 -13.86 -0.30 -42.09
CA ASP A 105 -15.24 0.15 -41.97
C ASP A 105 -15.81 -0.12 -40.57
N ALA A 106 -15.45 -1.26 -39.95
CA ALA A 106 -15.86 -1.59 -38.58
C ALA A 106 -15.20 -0.65 -37.56
N LEU A 107 -13.89 -0.43 -37.67
CA LEU A 107 -13.17 0.52 -36.81
C LEU A 107 -13.70 1.95 -36.96
N ASP A 108 -13.99 2.39 -38.19
CA ASP A 108 -14.56 3.71 -38.46
C ASP A 108 -15.91 3.89 -37.76
N ARG A 109 -16.80 2.88 -37.83
CA ARG A 109 -18.08 2.89 -37.10
C ARG A 109 -17.89 2.99 -35.59
N MET A 110 -16.98 2.19 -35.03
CA MET A 110 -16.63 2.26 -33.61
C MET A 110 -16.12 3.65 -33.20
N SER A 111 -15.30 4.29 -34.05
CA SER A 111 -14.69 5.60 -33.75
C SER A 111 -15.69 6.76 -33.70
N ARG A 112 -16.92 6.56 -34.24
CA ARG A 112 -17.98 7.58 -34.30
C ARG A 112 -18.86 7.62 -33.04
N ARG A 113 -18.61 6.76 -32.06
CA ARG A 113 -19.34 6.69 -30.79
C ARG A 113 -18.39 6.68 -29.60
N GLU A 114 -18.94 6.85 -28.41
CA GLU A 114 -18.17 6.58 -27.20
C GLU A 114 -17.92 5.06 -27.09
N VAL A 115 -16.65 4.69 -26.92
CA VAL A 115 -16.25 3.31 -26.66
C VAL A 115 -16.50 2.98 -25.19
N GLY A 116 -17.33 1.96 -24.96
CA GLY A 116 -17.75 1.51 -23.65
C GLY A 116 -16.71 0.66 -22.94
N ARG A 117 -17.12 0.04 -21.84
CA ARG A 117 -16.28 -0.82 -21.01
C ARG A 117 -16.54 -2.29 -21.34
N LEU A 118 -15.54 -3.14 -21.12
CA LEU A 118 -15.63 -4.59 -21.28
C LEU A 118 -16.14 -5.31 -20.02
N VAL A 119 -16.72 -4.56 -19.08
CA VAL A 119 -17.30 -5.06 -17.82
C VAL A 119 -18.78 -4.73 -17.78
N GLU A 120 -19.57 -5.58 -17.14
CA GLU A 120 -21.01 -5.42 -16.98
C GLU A 120 -21.38 -4.12 -16.25
N GLU A 121 -22.36 -3.39 -16.80
CA GLU A 121 -22.82 -2.13 -16.23
C GLU A 121 -23.37 -2.30 -14.81
N GLN A 122 -24.09 -3.41 -14.55
CA GLN A 122 -24.60 -3.71 -13.20
C GLN A 122 -23.50 -3.85 -12.13
N LEU A 123 -22.28 -4.24 -12.51
CA LEU A 123 -21.12 -4.28 -11.61
C LEU A 123 -20.43 -2.91 -11.49
N MET A 124 -20.51 -2.07 -12.51
CA MET A 124 -20.05 -0.68 -12.42
C MET A 124 -20.94 0.13 -11.47
N ASP A 125 -22.25 -0.09 -11.53
CA ASP A 125 -23.26 0.51 -10.64
C ASP A 125 -23.34 -0.16 -9.26
N CYS A 126 -22.47 -1.15 -8.99
CA CYS A 126 -22.43 -1.85 -7.72
C CYS A 126 -21.37 -1.27 -6.79
N HIS A 127 -21.77 -0.99 -5.54
CA HIS A 127 -20.91 -0.40 -4.51
C HIS A 127 -20.82 -1.24 -3.23
N THR A 128 -21.44 -2.42 -3.19
CA THR A 128 -21.41 -3.30 -2.02
C THR A 128 -20.95 -4.71 -2.40
N PRO A 129 -20.06 -5.34 -1.61
CA PRO A 129 -19.60 -6.71 -1.86
C PRO A 129 -20.72 -7.75 -1.94
N ASP A 130 -21.73 -7.65 -1.07
CA ASP A 130 -22.82 -8.65 -1.04
C ASP A 130 -23.70 -8.57 -2.29
N ARG A 131 -23.87 -7.39 -2.89
CA ARG A 131 -24.53 -7.26 -4.20
C ARG A 131 -23.62 -7.75 -5.31
N ALA A 132 -22.32 -7.43 -5.28
CA ALA A 132 -21.35 -7.88 -6.28
C ALA A 132 -21.28 -9.41 -6.37
N ARG A 133 -21.23 -10.11 -5.23
CA ARG A 133 -21.24 -11.60 -5.18
C ARG A 133 -22.54 -12.19 -5.72
N ARG A 134 -23.69 -11.57 -5.41
CA ARG A 134 -24.99 -12.01 -5.95
C ARG A 134 -25.05 -11.86 -7.47
N ILE A 135 -24.54 -10.75 -8.00
CA ILE A 135 -24.43 -10.54 -9.46
C ILE A 135 -23.50 -11.60 -10.06
N ALA A 136 -22.32 -11.81 -9.46
CA ALA A 136 -21.34 -12.76 -9.96
C ALA A 136 -21.82 -14.22 -9.97
N ALA A 137 -22.65 -14.60 -8.99
CA ALA A 137 -23.29 -15.91 -8.91
C ALA A 137 -24.47 -16.09 -9.89
N GLY A 138 -24.98 -14.99 -10.46
CA GLY A 138 -26.02 -15.00 -11.47
C GLY A 138 -25.48 -15.31 -12.88
N PRO A 139 -26.39 -15.34 -13.88
CA PRO A 139 -25.99 -15.58 -15.27
C PRO A 139 -24.97 -14.54 -15.75
N LEU A 140 -24.10 -14.95 -16.67
CA LEU A 140 -23.17 -14.04 -17.32
C LEU A 140 -23.95 -13.07 -18.21
N VAL A 141 -23.69 -11.77 -18.06
CA VAL A 141 -24.26 -10.73 -18.92
C VAL A 141 -23.11 -10.08 -19.67
N LEU A 142 -23.28 -9.82 -20.96
CA LEU A 142 -22.28 -9.10 -21.75
C LEU A 142 -22.37 -7.60 -21.45
N SER A 143 -21.24 -6.91 -21.45
CA SER A 143 -21.25 -5.44 -21.37
C SER A 143 -21.91 -4.83 -22.60
N ASP A 144 -22.38 -3.59 -22.47
CA ASP A 144 -23.01 -2.87 -23.58
C ASP A 144 -22.05 -2.72 -24.77
N GLU A 145 -20.75 -2.61 -24.52
CA GLU A 145 -19.71 -2.57 -25.55
C GLU A 145 -19.65 -3.87 -26.38
N LEU A 146 -19.68 -5.04 -25.73
CA LEU A 146 -19.63 -6.33 -26.43
C LEU A 146 -20.92 -6.61 -27.22
N GLN A 147 -22.02 -5.96 -26.87
CA GLN A 147 -23.27 -6.04 -27.61
C GLN A 147 -23.30 -5.13 -28.85
N GLN A 148 -22.34 -4.22 -29.02
CA GLN A 148 -22.32 -3.32 -30.17
C GLN A 148 -22.03 -4.08 -31.45
N ARG A 149 -22.77 -3.72 -32.51
CA ARG A 149 -22.65 -4.42 -33.80
C ARG A 149 -21.32 -4.15 -34.48
N ASP A 150 -20.78 -2.94 -34.37
CA ASP A 150 -19.51 -2.56 -34.97
C ASP A 150 -18.31 -3.33 -34.38
N ARG A 151 -18.33 -3.56 -33.07
CA ARG A 151 -17.41 -4.42 -32.30
C ARG A 151 -17.47 -5.87 -32.79
N GLN A 152 -18.68 -6.42 -32.92
CA GLN A 152 -18.91 -7.76 -33.46
C GLN A 152 -18.43 -7.90 -34.91
N ASP A 153 -18.71 -6.91 -35.76
CA ASP A 153 -18.25 -6.90 -37.15
C ASP A 153 -16.72 -6.84 -37.24
N LEU A 154 -16.07 -6.10 -36.34
CA LEU A 154 -14.61 -6.04 -36.25
C LEU A 154 -14.03 -7.41 -35.85
N ASP A 155 -14.59 -8.03 -34.82
CA ASP A 155 -14.10 -9.31 -34.31
C ASP A 155 -14.36 -10.46 -35.31
N ASP A 156 -15.49 -10.45 -36.04
CA ASP A 156 -15.75 -11.36 -37.16
C ASP A 156 -14.71 -11.23 -38.28
N ALA A 157 -14.39 -9.99 -38.67
CA ALA A 157 -13.37 -9.74 -39.69
C ALA A 157 -11.96 -10.19 -39.23
N VAL A 158 -11.67 -10.13 -37.93
CA VAL A 158 -10.41 -10.63 -37.36
C VAL A 158 -10.36 -12.17 -37.37
N PHE A 159 -11.45 -12.87 -37.02
CA PHE A 159 -11.48 -14.33 -37.13
C PHE A 159 -11.42 -14.80 -38.59
N GLU A 160 -12.03 -14.07 -39.52
CA GLU A 160 -11.86 -14.35 -40.94
C GLU A 160 -10.41 -14.17 -41.39
N LEU A 161 -9.71 -13.13 -40.91
CA LEU A 161 -8.30 -12.91 -41.16
C LEU A 161 -7.44 -14.07 -40.64
N LEU A 162 -7.78 -14.63 -39.47
CA LEU A 162 -7.11 -15.80 -38.89
C LEU A 162 -7.39 -17.11 -39.65
N GLY A 163 -8.24 -17.08 -40.69
CA GLY A 163 -8.50 -18.21 -41.58
C GLY A 163 -9.79 -18.98 -41.27
N VAL A 164 -10.58 -18.53 -40.29
CA VAL A 164 -11.87 -19.17 -39.96
C VAL A 164 -12.89 -18.81 -41.05
N SER A 165 -13.03 -19.70 -42.02
CA SER A 165 -13.79 -19.42 -43.24
C SER A 165 -15.30 -19.63 -43.05
N ASP A 166 -15.71 -20.58 -42.21
CA ASP A 166 -17.11 -20.84 -41.91
C ASP A 166 -17.71 -19.73 -41.02
N PRO A 167 -18.74 -19.00 -41.47
CA PRO A 167 -19.41 -18.00 -40.65
C PRO A 167 -19.98 -18.55 -39.33
N LYS A 168 -20.48 -19.79 -39.31
CA LYS A 168 -21.04 -20.38 -38.08
C LYS A 168 -19.96 -20.63 -37.04
N GLU A 169 -18.82 -21.17 -37.47
CA GLU A 169 -17.66 -21.35 -36.59
C GLU A 169 -17.14 -20.01 -36.05
N ARG A 170 -17.13 -18.95 -36.88
CA ARG A 170 -16.78 -17.60 -36.39
C ARG A 170 -17.75 -17.10 -35.33
N ASP A 171 -19.05 -17.24 -35.55
CA ASP A 171 -20.07 -16.83 -34.55
C ASP A 171 -19.87 -17.57 -33.22
N GLU A 172 -19.57 -18.86 -33.25
CA GLU A 172 -19.27 -19.67 -32.06
C GLU A 172 -18.00 -19.21 -31.35
N LEU A 173 -16.92 -18.92 -32.09
CA LEU A 173 -15.66 -18.44 -31.52
C LEU A 173 -15.79 -17.04 -30.93
N ILE A 174 -16.55 -16.14 -31.58
CA ILE A 174 -16.87 -14.81 -31.04
C ILE A 174 -17.66 -14.94 -29.74
N GLY A 175 -18.66 -15.83 -29.72
CA GLY A 175 -19.43 -16.11 -28.50
C GLY A 175 -18.54 -16.55 -27.34
N ARG A 176 -17.60 -17.47 -27.60
CA ARG A 176 -16.62 -17.94 -26.60
C ARG A 176 -15.65 -16.84 -26.17
N LEU A 177 -15.18 -16.02 -27.10
CA LEU A 177 -14.32 -14.87 -26.82
C LEU A 177 -15.04 -13.90 -25.87
N TYR A 178 -16.29 -13.57 -26.17
CA TYR A 178 -17.08 -12.63 -25.37
C TYR A 178 -17.41 -13.19 -23.99
N GLU A 179 -17.71 -14.49 -23.89
CA GLU A 179 -17.90 -15.15 -22.60
C GLU A 179 -16.62 -15.06 -21.74
N ALA A 180 -15.47 -15.37 -22.33
CA ALA A 180 -14.18 -15.30 -21.63
C ALA A 180 -13.84 -13.87 -21.20
N THR A 181 -14.03 -12.90 -22.08
CA THR A 181 -13.82 -11.47 -21.78
C THR A 181 -14.74 -10.99 -20.66
N ALA A 182 -16.04 -11.25 -20.74
CA ALA A 182 -17.00 -10.82 -19.73
C ALA A 182 -16.71 -11.48 -18.37
N ARG A 183 -16.38 -12.77 -18.35
CA ARG A 183 -16.01 -13.49 -17.12
C ARG A 183 -14.77 -12.89 -16.46
N HIS A 184 -13.72 -12.65 -17.26
CA HIS A 184 -12.48 -12.07 -16.76
C HIS A 184 -12.70 -10.69 -16.09
N PHE A 185 -13.37 -9.77 -16.77
CA PHE A 185 -13.61 -8.43 -16.22
C PHE A 185 -14.63 -8.43 -15.07
N ARG A 186 -15.61 -9.34 -15.07
CA ARG A 186 -16.50 -9.59 -13.93
C ARG A 186 -15.69 -9.95 -12.68
N GLU A 187 -14.81 -10.93 -12.77
CA GLU A 187 -13.99 -11.41 -11.64
C GLU A 187 -13.14 -10.26 -11.06
N ILE A 188 -12.48 -9.50 -11.93
CA ILE A 188 -11.70 -8.32 -11.54
C ILE A 188 -12.56 -7.31 -10.77
N ARG A 189 -13.72 -6.93 -11.31
CA ARG A 189 -14.56 -5.87 -10.72
C ARG A 189 -15.15 -6.29 -9.38
N VAL A 190 -15.49 -7.57 -9.21
CA VAL A 190 -15.97 -8.11 -7.93
C VAL A 190 -14.89 -7.95 -6.85
N VAL A 191 -13.65 -8.37 -7.15
CA VAL A 191 -12.52 -8.21 -6.21
C VAL A 191 -12.24 -6.74 -5.92
N GLU A 192 -12.33 -5.86 -6.91
CA GLU A 192 -12.17 -4.42 -6.71
C GLU A 192 -13.20 -3.87 -5.72
N ILE A 193 -14.49 -4.19 -5.86
CA ILE A 193 -15.55 -3.73 -4.94
C ILE A 193 -15.29 -4.24 -3.51
N GLU A 194 -14.84 -5.48 -3.35
CA GLU A 194 -14.45 -6.02 -2.05
C GLU A 194 -13.31 -5.24 -1.42
N LYS A 195 -12.28 -4.92 -2.21
CA LYS A 195 -11.11 -4.16 -1.76
C LYS A 195 -11.44 -2.71 -1.45
N MET A 196 -12.31 -2.08 -2.22
CA MET A 196 -12.84 -0.75 -1.92
C MET A 196 -13.57 -0.73 -0.57
N GLN A 197 -14.39 -1.73 -0.26
CA GLN A 197 -15.04 -1.81 1.05
C GLN A 197 -14.05 -2.07 2.18
N GLN A 198 -13.04 -2.93 1.97
CA GLN A 198 -11.97 -3.16 2.96
C GLN A 198 -11.21 -1.86 3.26
N ARG A 199 -10.88 -1.06 2.24
CA ARG A 199 -10.28 0.27 2.41
C ARG A 199 -11.22 1.24 3.12
N ALA A 200 -12.50 1.26 2.79
CA ALA A 200 -13.47 2.12 3.48
C ALA A 200 -13.58 1.76 4.98
N LYS A 201 -13.59 0.47 5.31
CA LYS A 201 -13.54 -0.03 6.70
C LYS A 201 -12.19 0.22 7.38
N SER A 202 -11.10 0.21 6.63
CA SER A 202 -9.77 0.58 7.13
C SER A 202 -9.65 2.08 7.39
N ASN A 203 -10.26 2.93 6.56
CA ASN A 203 -10.32 4.38 6.78
C ASN A 203 -11.17 4.75 8.00
N SER A 204 -12.17 3.93 8.38
CA SER A 204 -12.89 4.10 9.65
C SER A 204 -12.12 3.61 10.87
N ARG A 205 -11.03 2.84 10.69
CA ARG A 205 -10.12 2.45 11.76
C ARG A 205 -8.89 3.36 11.70
N ARG A 206 -9.05 4.63 12.11
CA ARG A 206 -7.88 5.40 12.57
C ARG A 206 -7.22 4.52 13.62
N PHE A 207 -6.00 4.06 13.37
CA PHE A 207 -5.22 3.38 14.39
C PHE A 207 -5.21 4.30 15.62
N SER A 208 -5.70 3.78 16.74
CA SER A 208 -5.65 4.53 17.97
C SER A 208 -4.18 4.71 18.37
N VAL A 209 -3.86 5.72 19.18
CA VAL A 209 -2.50 5.92 19.70
C VAL A 209 -1.92 4.62 20.30
N PRO A 210 -2.70 3.80 21.04
CA PRO A 210 -2.25 2.47 21.48
C PRO A 210 -1.88 1.48 20.37
N ASP A 211 -2.64 1.44 19.27
CA ASP A 211 -2.37 0.51 18.16
C ASP A 211 -1.08 0.90 17.42
N LEU A 212 -0.88 2.20 17.20
CA LEU A 212 0.34 2.75 16.62
C LEU A 212 1.56 2.53 17.53
N ALA A 213 1.39 2.70 18.84
CA ALA A 213 2.45 2.42 19.81
C ALA A 213 2.82 0.93 19.82
N ALA A 214 1.85 0.02 19.73
CA ALA A 214 2.10 -1.42 19.64
C ALA A 214 2.94 -1.78 18.40
N ASP A 215 2.58 -1.24 17.22
CA ASP A 215 3.36 -1.45 15.99
C ASP A 215 4.78 -0.89 16.10
N ILE A 216 4.93 0.32 16.62
CA ILE A 216 6.26 0.94 16.80
C ILE A 216 7.10 0.13 17.79
N TRP A 217 6.50 -0.36 18.88
CA TRP A 217 7.20 -1.19 19.87
C TRP A 217 7.72 -2.49 19.25
N ASP A 218 6.91 -3.19 18.46
CA ASP A 218 7.30 -4.43 17.80
C ASP A 218 8.36 -4.16 16.70
N ALA A 219 8.25 -3.03 15.98
CA ALA A 219 9.20 -2.61 14.96
C ALA A 219 10.51 -2.01 15.52
N ALA A 220 10.52 -1.56 16.79
CA ALA A 220 11.68 -0.94 17.40
C ALA A 220 12.87 -1.91 17.50
N GLY A 221 12.60 -3.22 17.57
CA GLY A 221 13.63 -4.26 17.58
C GLY A 221 14.67 -4.03 18.67
N LEU A 222 14.25 -3.54 19.84
CA LEU A 222 15.15 -3.19 20.93
C LEU A 222 15.92 -4.44 21.37
N GLU A 223 17.25 -4.35 21.34
CA GLU A 223 18.16 -5.42 21.79
C GLU A 223 17.87 -5.87 23.23
N ASP A 224 17.38 -4.94 24.05
CA ASP A 224 17.03 -5.14 25.45
C ASP A 224 15.78 -4.31 25.78
N ALA A 225 14.66 -5.00 25.97
CA ALA A 225 13.36 -4.44 26.34
C ALA A 225 13.05 -4.64 27.84
N THR A 226 14.05 -5.02 28.66
CA THR A 226 13.87 -5.20 30.10
C THR A 226 13.42 -3.87 30.74
N PRO A 227 12.35 -3.87 31.57
CA PRO A 227 11.88 -2.68 32.27
C PRO A 227 13.00 -2.02 33.08
N LEU A 228 12.99 -0.70 33.14
CA LEU A 228 14.12 0.06 33.69
C LEU A 228 14.46 -0.31 35.13
N GLY A 229 13.45 -0.54 35.99
CA GLY A 229 13.69 -0.95 37.38
C GLY A 229 14.40 -2.30 37.51
N GLU A 230 14.06 -3.26 36.64
CA GLU A 230 14.72 -4.57 36.60
C GLU A 230 16.13 -4.47 35.99
N TRP A 231 16.27 -3.71 34.91
CA TRP A 231 17.55 -3.49 34.24
C TRP A 231 18.59 -2.84 35.16
N VAL A 232 18.18 -1.83 35.94
CA VAL A 232 19.03 -1.19 36.95
C VAL A 232 19.41 -2.18 38.06
N GLY A 233 18.49 -3.07 38.44
CA GLY A 233 18.73 -4.10 39.46
C GLY A 233 19.71 -5.20 39.05
N GLN A 234 19.97 -5.38 37.74
CA GLN A 234 20.96 -6.31 37.20
C GLN A 234 22.38 -5.72 37.17
N TYR A 235 22.54 -4.43 37.46
CA TYR A 235 23.86 -3.80 37.51
C TYR A 235 24.71 -4.38 38.64
N ARG A 236 25.97 -4.76 38.35
CA ARG A 236 26.84 -5.53 39.24
C ARG A 236 27.01 -4.92 40.64
N ASP A 237 27.01 -3.59 40.72
CA ASP A 237 27.24 -2.86 41.97
C ASP A 237 25.93 -2.48 42.69
N SER A 238 24.76 -2.92 42.18
CA SER A 238 23.45 -2.68 42.81
C SER A 238 23.23 -3.62 43.98
N ASN A 239 23.60 -3.17 45.18
CA ASN A 239 23.66 -3.99 46.39
C ASN A 239 22.65 -3.58 47.48
N VAL A 240 22.03 -2.41 47.38
CA VAL A 240 21.05 -1.91 48.37
C VAL A 240 19.66 -1.87 47.76
N LEU A 241 18.66 -2.36 48.50
CA LEU A 241 17.26 -2.28 48.10
C LEU A 241 16.66 -0.96 48.59
N VAL A 242 16.19 -0.12 47.67
CA VAL A 242 15.54 1.16 47.96
C VAL A 242 14.09 1.09 47.52
N ASP A 243 13.17 1.54 48.36
CA ASP A 243 11.75 1.64 48.02
C ASP A 243 11.46 3.05 47.48
N ILE A 244 11.18 3.15 46.19
CA ILE A 244 10.89 4.42 45.52
C ILE A 244 9.37 4.66 45.58
N PRO A 245 8.90 5.70 46.28
CA PRO A 245 7.47 6.03 46.36
C PRO A 245 6.85 6.30 44.99
N GLU A 246 5.52 6.17 44.87
CA GLU A 246 4.80 6.44 43.62
C GLU A 246 4.53 7.94 43.39
N GLU A 247 4.58 8.76 44.46
CA GLU A 247 4.27 10.18 44.39
C GLU A 247 5.27 10.94 43.51
N ARG A 248 4.75 11.95 42.79
CA ARG A 248 5.51 12.77 41.84
C ARG A 248 5.19 14.25 42.01
N PRO A 249 6.12 15.17 41.68
CA PRO A 249 7.49 14.93 41.21
C PRO A 249 8.42 14.46 42.33
N ALA A 250 9.54 13.83 41.97
CA ALA A 250 10.64 13.59 42.90
C ALA A 250 11.67 14.72 42.77
N VAL A 251 12.09 15.30 43.89
CA VAL A 251 13.06 16.41 43.93
C VAL A 251 14.06 16.22 45.05
N LEU A 252 15.29 16.69 44.83
CA LEU A 252 16.30 16.77 45.89
C LEU A 252 15.86 17.78 46.96
N SER A 253 16.38 17.61 48.17
CA SER A 253 16.13 18.54 49.27
C SER A 253 16.40 20.00 48.87
N PRO A 254 15.45 20.92 49.10
CA PRO A 254 15.67 22.35 48.88
C PRO A 254 16.62 22.97 49.90
N SER A 255 17.01 22.21 50.95
CA SER A 255 17.90 22.64 52.02
C SER A 255 19.14 21.75 52.10
N PRO A 256 20.08 21.86 51.13
CA PRO A 256 21.29 21.02 51.07
C PRO A 256 22.23 21.20 52.27
N MET A 257 22.02 22.22 53.12
CA MET A 257 22.74 22.38 54.38
C MET A 257 22.27 21.45 55.51
N PHE A 258 21.02 21.00 55.47
CA PHE A 258 20.41 20.22 56.56
C PHE A 258 20.14 18.77 56.16
N ASP A 259 19.72 18.55 54.91
CA ASP A 259 19.37 17.22 54.40
C ASP A 259 19.92 17.02 52.96
N PRO A 260 21.25 17.03 52.75
CA PRO A 260 21.87 17.05 51.41
C PRO A 260 21.55 15.83 50.53
N ASP A 261 21.20 14.71 51.16
CA ASP A 261 21.07 13.40 50.51
C ASP A 261 19.63 12.87 50.59
N THR A 262 18.65 13.73 50.85
CA THR A 262 17.24 13.35 50.96
C THR A 262 16.45 13.71 49.70
N VAL A 263 15.63 12.77 49.23
CA VAL A 263 14.72 12.94 48.10
C VAL A 263 13.29 13.07 48.62
N TYR A 264 12.59 14.14 48.21
CA TYR A 264 11.18 14.35 48.53
C TYR A 264 10.28 13.98 47.35
N PHE A 265 9.14 13.38 47.64
CA PHE A 265 8.17 12.92 46.65
C PHE A 265 6.84 13.64 46.83
N GLY A 266 6.32 14.19 45.73
CA GLY A 266 5.05 14.92 45.72
C GLY A 266 5.18 16.42 46.03
N LYS A 267 4.04 17.10 46.13
CA LYS A 267 3.97 18.55 46.39
C LYS A 267 4.15 18.92 47.86
N SER A 268 4.11 17.94 48.75
CA SER A 268 4.28 18.11 50.20
C SER A 268 5.42 17.23 50.70
N PRO A 269 6.33 17.73 51.56
CA PRO A 269 7.54 17.03 51.98
C PRO A 269 7.29 15.87 52.98
N LYS A 270 6.10 15.27 52.97
CA LYS A 270 5.72 14.20 53.90
C LYS A 270 6.34 12.84 53.52
N THR A 271 6.55 12.61 52.23
CA THR A 271 7.13 11.37 51.71
C THR A 271 8.55 11.66 51.27
N HIS A 272 9.52 11.02 51.91
CA HIS A 272 10.94 11.21 51.60
C HIS A 272 11.71 9.89 51.70
N VAL A 273 12.86 9.87 51.04
CA VAL A 273 13.83 8.77 51.09
C VAL A 273 15.19 9.39 51.41
N ASP A 274 15.79 8.96 52.52
CA ASP A 274 17.14 9.34 52.91
C ASP A 274 18.16 8.44 52.23
N CYS A 275 19.11 9.04 51.53
CA CYS A 275 20.14 8.33 50.78
C CYS A 275 21.48 8.40 51.52
N PRO A 276 22.36 7.39 51.38
CA PRO A 276 23.70 7.39 51.96
C PRO A 276 24.69 8.30 51.18
N SER A 277 24.30 8.79 50.01
CA SER A 277 25.09 9.76 49.23
C SER A 277 24.22 10.59 48.29
N HIS A 278 24.70 11.80 47.99
CA HIS A 278 24.06 12.72 47.04
C HIS A 278 23.88 12.08 45.66
N ALA A 279 24.86 11.29 45.22
CA ALA A 279 24.80 10.60 43.93
C ALA A 279 23.69 9.53 43.88
N GLN A 280 23.39 8.87 45.00
CA GLN A 280 22.25 7.95 45.06
C GLN A 280 20.93 8.74 45.05
N ALA A 281 20.87 9.89 45.72
CA ALA A 281 19.70 10.77 45.69
C ALA A 281 19.39 11.27 44.27
N GLU A 282 20.39 11.73 43.51
CA GLU A 282 20.24 12.13 42.10
C GLU A 282 19.73 10.98 41.22
N LEU A 283 20.27 9.77 41.41
CA LEU A 283 19.84 8.58 40.68
C LEU A 283 18.37 8.24 40.98
N ILE A 284 17.95 8.30 42.25
CA ILE A 284 16.57 8.05 42.67
C ILE A 284 15.62 9.08 42.07
N VAL A 285 15.97 10.37 42.11
CA VAL A 285 15.20 11.46 41.47
C VAL A 285 15.01 11.17 39.98
N ARG A 286 16.07 10.78 39.29
CA ARG A 286 16.01 10.45 37.86
C ARG A 286 15.09 9.26 37.59
N LEU A 287 15.26 8.15 38.29
CA LEU A 287 14.45 6.94 38.10
C LEU A 287 12.97 7.18 38.43
N ALA A 288 12.70 7.90 39.52
CA ALA A 288 11.35 8.26 39.91
C ALA A 288 10.67 9.11 38.84
N ASN A 289 11.32 10.18 38.38
CA ASN A 289 10.75 11.06 37.35
C ASN A 289 10.62 10.38 35.96
N LEU A 290 11.36 9.29 35.71
CA LEU A 290 11.15 8.43 34.55
C LEU A 290 9.95 7.48 34.71
N GLY A 291 9.45 7.29 35.93
CA GLY A 291 8.25 6.49 36.21
C GLY A 291 8.51 5.16 36.93
N VAL A 292 9.71 4.94 37.48
CA VAL A 292 10.05 3.76 38.29
C VAL A 292 9.53 3.95 39.72
N SER A 293 8.83 2.96 40.26
CA SER A 293 8.35 2.93 41.64
C SER A 293 8.52 1.53 42.26
N GLY A 294 8.44 1.46 43.58
CA GLY A 294 8.61 0.25 44.37
C GLY A 294 10.06 -0.08 44.68
N LYS A 295 10.30 -1.33 45.08
CA LYS A 295 11.60 -1.82 45.56
C LYS A 295 12.56 -2.07 44.41
N VAL A 296 13.61 -1.27 44.30
CA VAL A 296 14.65 -1.35 43.27
C VAL A 296 16.02 -1.54 43.91
N LYS A 297 16.88 -2.40 43.33
CA LYS A 297 18.26 -2.54 43.78
C LYS A 297 19.12 -1.47 43.15
N LEU A 298 19.80 -0.67 43.98
CA LEU A 298 20.66 0.44 43.59
C LEU A 298 22.04 0.34 44.27
N PRO A 299 23.08 0.97 43.71
CA PRO A 299 24.38 1.10 44.37
C PRO A 299 24.30 2.08 45.54
N ALA A 300 25.05 1.85 46.61
CA ALA A 300 25.19 2.82 47.71
C ALA A 300 26.32 3.84 47.48
N ASP A 301 27.39 3.40 46.81
CA ASP A 301 28.62 4.18 46.62
C ASP A 301 28.48 5.25 45.54
N THR A 302 29.11 6.39 45.76
CA THR A 302 29.04 7.57 44.88
C THR A 302 29.47 7.29 43.44
N ALA A 303 30.61 6.62 43.24
CA ALA A 303 31.15 6.41 41.89
C ALA A 303 30.32 5.42 41.03
N PRO A 304 29.84 4.28 41.57
CA PRO A 304 28.86 3.44 40.88
C PRO A 304 27.53 4.14 40.57
N CYS A 305 27.03 5.00 41.47
CA CYS A 305 25.78 5.74 41.23
C CYS A 305 25.90 6.66 40.01
N PHE A 306 26.97 7.44 39.89
CA PHE A 306 27.18 8.30 38.73
C PHE A 306 27.33 7.51 37.43
N LYS A 307 28.08 6.40 37.45
CA LYS A 307 28.22 5.52 36.28
C LYS A 307 26.88 4.94 35.85
N LEU A 308 26.04 4.53 36.80
CA LEU A 308 24.73 3.98 36.51
C LEU A 308 23.78 5.06 35.99
N LEU A 309 23.81 6.27 36.56
CA LEU A 309 23.04 7.42 36.10
C LEU A 309 23.36 7.77 34.63
N ASP A 310 24.64 7.82 34.28
CA ASP A 310 25.10 8.07 32.91
C ASP A 310 24.60 6.98 31.95
N ARG A 311 24.72 5.70 32.32
CA ARG A 311 24.21 4.58 31.53
C ARG A 311 22.69 4.61 31.36
N VAL A 312 21.95 4.99 32.40
CA VAL A 312 20.49 5.18 32.31
C VAL A 312 20.19 6.27 31.30
N ASN A 313 20.87 7.42 31.36
CA ASN A 313 20.64 8.51 30.41
C ASN A 313 20.92 8.10 28.96
N VAL A 314 22.07 7.45 28.70
CA VAL A 314 22.42 6.94 27.37
C VAL A 314 21.39 5.93 26.86
N ARG A 315 20.92 5.00 27.73
CA ARG A 315 19.89 4.02 27.37
C ARG A 315 18.58 4.70 26.98
N MET A 316 18.13 5.68 27.78
CA MET A 316 16.89 6.41 27.53
C MET A 316 16.96 7.26 26.26
N GLU A 317 18.09 7.93 26.01
CA GLU A 317 18.29 8.72 24.79
C GLU A 317 18.27 7.85 23.53
N LYS A 318 18.96 6.70 23.54
CA LYS A 318 18.95 5.75 22.42
C LYS A 318 17.53 5.24 22.13
N ALA A 319 16.77 4.87 23.17
CA ALA A 319 15.40 4.40 23.02
C ALA A 319 14.46 5.51 22.50
N LEU A 320 14.53 6.71 23.07
CA LEU A 320 13.68 7.83 22.68
C LEU A 320 13.96 8.29 21.24
N ALA A 321 15.24 8.34 20.83
CA ALA A 321 15.60 8.66 19.45
C ALA A 321 14.99 7.65 18.47
N ARG A 322 15.07 6.35 18.79
CA ARG A 322 14.48 5.29 17.96
C ARG A 322 12.96 5.39 17.88
N PHE A 323 12.28 5.65 19.01
CA PHE A 323 10.83 5.82 19.03
C PHE A 323 10.37 7.03 18.23
N ARG A 324 11.09 8.15 18.29
CA ARG A 324 10.78 9.36 17.50
C ARG A 324 10.94 9.12 16.00
N GLU A 325 12.06 8.52 15.59
CA GLU A 325 12.32 8.14 14.19
C GLU A 325 11.17 7.27 13.63
N LEU A 326 10.75 6.25 14.40
CA LEU A 326 9.66 5.36 14.00
C LEU A 326 8.30 6.07 14.02
N ALA A 327 8.01 6.92 15.02
CA ALA A 327 6.77 7.68 15.08
C ALA A 327 6.62 8.65 13.91
N GLU A 328 7.70 9.31 13.47
CA GLU A 328 7.72 10.17 12.27
C GLU A 328 7.37 9.40 11.00
N SER A 329 7.83 8.15 10.89
CA SER A 329 7.50 7.28 9.75
C SER A 329 6.04 6.80 9.72
N ARG A 330 5.32 6.90 10.85
CA ARG A 330 3.96 6.38 11.03
C ARG A 330 2.88 7.46 11.00
N THR A 331 3.20 8.70 11.38
CA THR A 331 2.23 9.79 11.38
C THR A 331 2.88 11.15 11.07
N GLY A 332 2.16 11.97 10.31
CA GLY A 332 2.51 13.38 10.04
C GLY A 332 2.01 14.36 11.11
N ASP A 333 1.20 13.90 12.07
CA ASP A 333 0.59 14.73 13.11
C ASP A 333 1.49 14.83 14.34
N GLU A 334 1.99 16.04 14.62
CA GLU A 334 2.93 16.31 15.71
C GLU A 334 2.35 16.01 17.09
N ARG A 335 1.04 16.24 17.30
CA ARG A 335 0.38 15.95 18.57
C ARG A 335 0.33 14.44 18.81
N VAL A 336 0.08 13.66 17.76
CA VAL A 336 0.06 12.20 17.83
C VAL A 336 1.48 11.66 18.06
N ARG A 337 2.52 12.23 17.45
CA ARG A 337 3.92 11.83 17.70
C ARG A 337 4.32 12.01 19.16
N GLN A 338 3.95 13.14 19.75
CA GLN A 338 4.24 13.40 21.16
C GLN A 338 3.56 12.37 22.07
N GLN A 339 2.28 12.08 21.82
CA GLN A 339 1.54 11.06 22.55
C GLN A 339 2.13 9.65 22.38
N LEU A 340 2.59 9.30 21.19
CA LEU A 340 3.25 8.01 20.93
C LEU A 340 4.56 7.88 21.70
N ALA A 341 5.39 8.93 21.69
CA ALA A 341 6.65 8.93 22.43
C ALA A 341 6.42 8.75 23.94
N GLU A 342 5.40 9.41 24.52
CA GLU A 342 5.04 9.27 25.94
C GLU A 342 4.61 7.83 26.28
N VAL A 343 3.75 7.22 25.46
CA VAL A 343 3.29 5.83 25.67
C VAL A 343 4.44 4.83 25.56
N LEU A 344 5.27 4.94 24.52
CA LEU A 344 6.40 4.05 24.29
C LEU A 344 7.46 4.17 25.39
N LEU A 345 7.74 5.40 25.85
CA LEU A 345 8.66 5.63 26.95
C LEU A 345 8.14 4.98 28.25
N ARG A 346 6.85 5.10 28.51
CA ARG A 346 6.22 4.46 29.66
C ARG A 346 6.35 2.94 29.61
N TRP A 347 6.10 2.32 28.45
CA TRP A 347 6.30 0.88 28.27
C TRP A 347 7.76 0.46 28.43
N PHE A 348 8.70 1.29 27.99
CA PHE A 348 10.13 1.03 28.17
C PHE A 348 10.56 1.07 29.65
N VAL A 349 9.95 1.95 30.45
CA VAL A 349 10.28 2.07 31.87
C VAL A 349 9.56 1.03 32.72
N GLN A 350 8.25 0.85 32.50
CA GLN A 350 7.37 0.07 33.38
C GLN A 350 7.10 -1.35 32.86
N GLY A 351 7.46 -1.65 31.61
CA GLY A 351 7.02 -2.84 30.89
C GLY A 351 5.70 -2.61 30.15
N ARG A 352 5.47 -3.39 29.08
CA ARG A 352 4.23 -3.36 28.31
C ARG A 352 3.18 -4.22 29.01
N GLU A 353 2.09 -3.61 29.47
CA GLU A 353 0.92 -4.35 29.98
C GLU A 353 0.28 -5.16 28.83
N ALA A 354 -0.04 -6.43 29.06
CA ALA A 354 -0.75 -7.25 28.09
C ALA A 354 -2.17 -6.70 27.87
N PRO A 355 -2.69 -6.65 26.62
CA PRO A 355 -4.05 -6.19 26.37
C PRO A 355 -5.04 -7.09 27.10
N LYS A 356 -5.89 -6.50 27.95
CA LYS A 356 -7.01 -7.22 28.57
C LYS A 356 -7.93 -7.73 27.46
N PRO A 357 -8.32 -9.02 27.45
CA PRO A 357 -9.25 -9.52 26.45
C PRO A 357 -10.58 -8.76 26.58
N THR A 358 -10.97 -8.08 25.51
CA THR A 358 -12.31 -7.49 25.38
C THR A 358 -13.33 -8.63 25.41
N ALA A 359 -14.19 -8.64 26.42
CA ALA A 359 -15.35 -9.53 26.48
C ALA A 359 -16.21 -9.30 25.22
N GLY A 360 -16.55 -10.42 24.57
CA GLY A 360 -17.23 -10.47 23.28
C GLY A 360 -18.69 -10.06 23.28
#